data_AF-A0A2D6X752-F1
#
_entry.id   AF-A0A2D6X752-F1
#
_cell.length_a   1.000
_cell.length_b   1.000
_cell.length_c   1.000
_cell.angle_alpha   90.00
_cell.angle_beta   90.00
_cell.angle_gamma   90.00
#
_symmetry.space_group_name_H-M   'P 1'
#
loop_
_entity.id
_entity.type
_entity.pdbx_description
1 polymer ?
#
loop_
_entity_poly.entity_id
_entity_poly.type
_entity_poly.pdbx_seq_one_letter_code
_entity_poly.pdbx_strand_id
1 'polypeptide(L)'
;MVVGVRVDVGEERNIPDFAIFQNDRTRVSGLWTKENGKWVQCSESEYEAIAFVAHLLRSASDPQLVLSTIAEQVRKMHEGE
;
A
#
# COMPACT_ATOMS: atom_id res chain seq x y z
N MET A 1 -3.31 5.24 -13.69
CA MET A 1 -4.16 6.08 -12.84
C MET A 1 -3.41 6.21 -11.52
N VAL A 2 -2.88 7.38 -11.14
CA VAL A 2 -2.20 7.52 -9.84
C VAL A 2 -3.28 7.46 -8.74
N VAL A 3 -3.23 6.47 -7.86
CA VAL A 3 -4.23 6.30 -6.79
C VAL A 3 -3.63 6.78 -5.48
N GLY A 4 -3.89 8.02 -5.10
CA GLY A 4 -3.56 8.52 -3.76
C GLY A 4 -4.65 8.10 -2.77
N VAL A 5 -4.32 7.24 -1.81
CA VAL A 5 -5.17 7.03 -0.62
C VAL A 5 -4.91 8.21 0.31
N ARG A 6 -5.93 9.05 0.54
CA ARG A 6 -5.90 10.16 1.50
C ARG A 6 -6.59 9.73 2.78
N VAL A 7 -5.89 9.84 3.91
CA VAL A 7 -6.46 9.77 5.26
C VAL A 7 -6.40 11.21 5.78
N ASP A 8 -7.55 11.87 5.90
CA ASP A 8 -7.63 13.28 6.32
C ASP A 8 -7.68 13.40 7.86
N VAL A 9 -6.70 14.09 8.42
CA VAL A 9 -6.68 14.66 9.78
C VAL A 9 -5.97 16.02 9.72
N GLY A 10 -6.54 17.05 10.33
CA GLY A 10 -6.22 18.47 10.10
C GLY A 10 -4.80 18.95 10.46
N GLU A 11 -4.39 20.01 9.74
CA GLU A 11 -3.41 21.07 10.03
C GLU A 11 -2.05 20.74 10.70
N GLU A 12 -1.36 19.74 10.16
CA GLU A 12 0.04 19.81 9.70
C GLU A 12 0.01 19.01 8.41
N ARG A 13 0.50 19.53 7.26
CA ARG A 13 0.32 18.90 5.92
C ARG A 13 0.35 17.37 6.06
N ASN A 14 -0.83 16.74 6.04
CA ASN A 14 -1.00 15.37 6.51
C ASN A 14 -0.45 14.44 5.43
N ILE A 15 0.87 14.29 5.45
CA ILE A 15 1.58 13.41 4.56
C ILE A 15 1.30 12.01 5.08
N PRO A 16 0.61 11.15 4.28
CA PRO A 16 0.31 9.80 4.70
C PRO A 16 1.59 9.04 4.99
N ASP A 17 1.55 8.04 5.87
CA ASP A 17 2.75 7.27 6.21
C ASP A 17 3.23 6.38 5.05
N PHE A 18 2.34 6.09 4.09
CA PHE A 18 2.66 5.38 2.86
C PHE A 18 1.73 5.75 1.70
N ALA A 19 2.12 5.41 0.48
CA ALA A 19 1.30 5.52 -0.73
C ALA A 19 1.59 4.38 -1.71
N ILE A 20 0.59 4.02 -2.51
CA ILE A 20 0.69 2.99 -3.56
C ILE A 20 0.41 3.65 -4.92
N PHE A 21 1.29 3.42 -5.89
CA PHE A 21 1.09 3.81 -7.28
C PHE A 21 0.78 2.58 -8.13
N GLN A 22 -0.16 2.70 -9.06
CA GLN A 22 -0.49 1.65 -10.02
C GLN A 22 -0.77 2.19 -11.43
N ASN A 23 -0.32 1.45 -12.43
CA ASN A 23 -0.62 1.71 -13.84
C ASN A 23 -1.02 0.41 -14.54
N ASP A 24 -2.33 0.23 -14.68
CA ASP A 24 -2.96 -0.95 -15.28
C ASP A 24 -2.52 -1.20 -16.72
N ARG A 25 -2.25 -0.15 -17.51
CA ARG A 25 -1.86 -0.29 -18.91
C ARG A 25 -0.46 -0.89 -19.06
N THR A 26 0.44 -0.53 -18.17
CA THR A 26 1.85 -0.96 -18.24
C THR A 26 2.20 -1.99 -17.16
N ARG A 27 1.23 -2.42 -16.35
CA ARG A 27 1.42 -3.30 -15.19
C ARG A 27 2.56 -2.86 -14.26
N VAL A 28 2.72 -1.55 -14.10
CA VAL A 28 3.73 -0.97 -13.19
C VAL A 28 3.06 -0.62 -11.86
N SER A 29 3.67 -1.04 -10.76
CA SER A 29 3.29 -0.64 -9.41
C SER A 29 4.48 -0.06 -8.66
N GLY A 30 4.21 0.76 -7.65
CA GLY A 30 5.24 1.31 -6.78
C GLY A 30 4.71 1.62 -5.39
N LEU A 31 5.61 1.60 -4.43
CA LEU A 31 5.35 1.90 -3.03
C LEU A 31 6.17 3.11 -2.62
N TRP A 32 5.59 3.96 -1.80
CA TRP A 32 6.30 5.06 -1.15
C TRP A 32 5.98 5.00 0.33
N THR A 33 6.97 5.23 1.18
CA THR A 33 6.78 5.37 2.63
C THR A 33 7.40 6.68 3.09
N LYS A 34 6.82 7.27 4.13
CA LYS A 34 7.29 8.53 4.72
C LYS A 34 8.72 8.41 5.26
N GLU A 35 9.06 7.24 5.82
CA GLU A 35 10.40 6.94 6.33
C GLU A 35 11.45 6.91 5.21
N ASN A 36 11.14 6.26 4.09
CA ASN A 36 12.10 6.09 2.99
C ASN A 36 12.12 7.30 2.04
N GLY A 37 11.04 8.08 2.00
CA GLY A 37 10.90 9.32 1.23
C GLY A 37 11.01 9.16 -0.28
N LYS A 38 11.12 7.94 -0.80
CA LYS A 38 11.37 7.62 -2.22
C LYS A 38 10.39 6.57 -2.70
N TRP A 39 10.04 6.66 -3.99
CA TRP A 39 9.27 5.62 -4.66
C TRP A 39 10.16 4.41 -4.93
N VAL A 40 9.71 3.26 -4.47
CA VAL A 40 10.26 1.95 -4.80
C VAL A 40 9.34 1.34 -5.83
N GLN A 41 9.85 1.11 -7.04
CA GLN A 41 9.12 0.39 -8.06
C GLN A 41 9.13 -1.10 -7.72
N CYS A 42 7.95 -1.72 -7.78
CA CYS A 42 7.82 -3.16 -7.59
C CYS A 42 8.02 -3.89 -8.93
N SER A 43 8.36 -5.17 -8.83
CA SER A 43 8.45 -6.05 -10.00
C SER A 43 7.08 -6.23 -10.66
N GLU A 44 7.07 -6.50 -11.96
CA GLU A 44 5.81 -6.75 -12.69
C GLU A 44 5.04 -7.96 -12.12
N SER A 45 5.77 -8.97 -11.60
CA SER A 45 5.17 -10.14 -10.94
C SER A 45 4.38 -9.79 -9.67
N GLU A 46 4.72 -8.69 -9.01
CA GLU A 46 4.02 -8.22 -7.80
C GLU A 46 2.78 -7.37 -8.13
N TYR A 47 2.55 -7.04 -9.40
CA TYR A 47 1.49 -6.12 -9.81
C TYR A 47 0.10 -6.53 -9.29
N GLU A 48 -0.29 -7.80 -9.50
CA GLU A 48 -1.62 -8.29 -9.08
C GLU A 48 -1.76 -8.31 -7.55
N ALA A 49 -0.71 -8.73 -6.84
CA ALA A 49 -0.69 -8.74 -5.39
C ALA A 49 -0.88 -7.33 -4.82
N ILE A 50 -0.16 -6.35 -5.37
CA ILE A 50 -0.28 -4.95 -4.96
C ILE A 50 -1.63 -4.36 -5.35
N ALA A 51 -2.20 -4.74 -6.50
CA ALA A 51 -3.55 -4.33 -6.90
C ALA A 51 -4.62 -4.84 -5.95
N PHE A 52 -4.47 -6.09 -5.51
CA PHE A 52 -5.36 -6.67 -4.52
C PHE A 52 -5.28 -5.94 -3.18
N VAL A 53 -4.07 -5.67 -2.67
CA VAL A 53 -3.89 -4.88 -1.44
C VAL A 53 -4.51 -3.49 -1.59
N ALA A 54 -4.21 -2.78 -2.68
CA ALA A 54 -4.78 -1.46 -2.94
C ALA A 54 -6.32 -1.47 -3.08
N HIS A 55 -6.89 -2.57 -3.59
CA HIS A 55 -8.34 -2.75 -3.62
C HIS A 55 -8.91 -2.91 -2.21
N LEU A 56 -8.35 -3.83 -1.41
CA LEU A 56 -8.78 -4.08 -0.03
C LEU A 56 -8.77 -2.79 0.80
N LEU A 57 -7.68 -2.02 0.74
CA LEU A 57 -7.54 -0.77 1.48
C LEU A 57 -8.56 0.29 1.07
N ARG A 58 -8.94 0.36 -0.22
CA ARG A 58 -9.94 1.31 -0.71
C ARG A 58 -11.37 0.92 -0.33
N SER A 59 -11.65 -0.38 -0.25
CA SER A 59 -12.97 -0.89 0.13
C SER A 59 -13.18 -1.01 1.63
N ALA A 60 -12.12 -0.89 2.43
CA ALA A 60 -12.17 -1.10 3.87
C ALA A 60 -12.78 0.10 4.61
N SER A 61 -13.67 -0.19 5.55
CA SER A 61 -14.17 0.80 6.52
C SER A 61 -13.06 1.31 7.44
N ASP A 62 -12.05 0.47 7.70
CA ASP A 62 -10.84 0.80 8.45
C ASP A 62 -9.60 0.24 7.71
N PRO A 63 -8.94 1.04 6.85
CA PRO A 63 -7.76 0.61 6.13
C PRO A 63 -6.56 0.28 7.03
N GLN A 64 -6.46 0.90 8.21
CA GLN A 64 -5.35 0.65 9.14
C GLN A 64 -5.44 -0.75 9.75
N LEU A 65 -6.65 -1.18 10.11
CA LEU A 65 -6.89 -2.54 10.57
C LEU A 65 -6.58 -3.59 9.49
N VAL A 66 -6.91 -3.29 8.22
CA VAL A 66 -6.60 -4.21 7.11
C VAL A 66 -5.08 -4.34 6.93
N LEU A 67 -4.33 -3.24 6.96
CA LEU A 67 -2.87 -3.27 6.87
C LEU A 67 -2.24 -4.08 8.01
N SER A 68 -2.66 -3.83 9.26
CA SER A 68 -2.10 -4.52 10.42
C SER A 68 -2.37 -6.03 10.35
N THR A 69 -3.57 -6.42 9.90
CA THR A 69 -3.93 -7.82 9.67
C THR A 69 -3.05 -8.46 8.61
N ILE A 70 -2.84 -7.80 7.46
CA ILE A 70 -1.95 -8.31 6.40
C ILE A 70 -0.53 -8.49 6.93
N ALA A 71 0.01 -7.49 7.65
CA ALA A 71 1.36 -7.54 8.20
C ALA A 71 1.53 -8.63 9.27
N GLU A 72 0.49 -8.93 10.05
CA GLU A 72 0.51 -10.03 11.01
C GLU A 72 0.50 -11.39 10.31
N GLN A 73 -0.33 -11.57 9.27
CA GLN A 73 -0.38 -12.81 8.51
C GLN A 73 0.95 -13.10 7.80
N VAL A 74 1.56 -12.08 7.18
CA VAL A 74 2.88 -12.21 6.55
C VAL A 74 3.94 -12.65 7.57
N ARG A 75 3.93 -12.08 8.79
CA ARG A 75 4.83 -12.49 9.86
C ARG A 75 4.60 -13.95 10.28
N LYS A 76 3.35 -14.36 10.49
CA LYS A 76 3.01 -15.75 10.85
C LYS A 76 3.44 -16.77 9.78
N MET A 77 3.33 -16.41 8.51
CA MET A 77 3.80 -17.27 7.42
C MET A 77 5.32 -17.45 7.43
N HIS A 78 6.07 -16.42 7.80
CA HIS A 78 7.53 -16.48 7.90
C HIS A 78 8.04 -17.16 9.19
N GLU A 79 7.30 -17.10 10.29
CA GLU A 79 7.66 -17.77 11.55
C GLU A 79 7.35 -19.28 11.56
N GLY A 80 6.60 -19.77 10.57
CA GLY A 80 6.23 -21.18 10.40
C GLY A 80 7.15 -22.00 9.50
N GLU A 81 8.24 -21.41 8.99
CA GLU A 81 9.33 -22.07 8.24
C GLU A 81 10.58 -22.24 9.12
#